data_AF-J1TD16-F1
#
_entry.id   AF-J1TD16-F1
#
_cell.length_a   1.000
_cell.length_b   1.000
_cell.length_c   1.000
_cell.angle_alpha   90.00
_cell.angle_beta   90.00
_cell.angle_gamma   90.00
#
_symmetry.space_group_name_H-M   'P 1'
#
loop_
_entity.id
_entity.type
_entity.pdbx_description
1 polymer ?
#
loop_
_entity_poly.entity_id
_entity_poly.type
_entity_poly.pdbx_seq_one_letter_code
_entity_poly.pdbx_strand_id
1 'polypeptide(L)'
;MTISSEINRSGPYNGDGIATAFEYKFKILEPRHLQVIRTDASGTDSILVLDADYTVTGIGNDSGGSAVIIPAPANGTKITLLLDVPFTQETDLENQGAYYAETVEQALDLVVMRLQQLKERAARAVTIPPSFDSATIDKLIADVLTLSDKGDALEAVAAVSQYLETVADIADDIPDVAGLTQTAQQKAAEATQSATSANASASLATAYATNPEDIAVAGSGGLFSAFHWYRKTLAIYNDVANTLAGWLHGAAAKTDIVDGDEFAIADSATGWGLKKVLAGSIVKYVCVATGLDFFTGFIPAYVGVTSVIIGPGVGWFGGKKHQTTLATAKTLVQLLDTGAVQASKTYFLYVIRKPSDGTTDFVMSLSGSEAGVTKPVGWECLSGSRVGLIITNSSGNIVPFWQTGNEVNTDTYAWFTASASVQGLAIPSNVPVGLSVDIWVLIDTVVASMGQDCIGIVSDAAAANYTTGAPHHVRCRSRSGNDYPDQGAAAGKARSNANGQLWRYVAVTSAACSASFFVCGWYDYTCKRLFA
;
A
#
# COMPACT_ATOMS: atom_id res chain seq x y z
N MET A 1 -113.11 0.08 -81.57
CA MET A 1 -111.62 0.11 -81.54
C MET A 1 -111.13 -0.98 -80.58
N THR A 2 -109.98 -1.62 -80.80
CA THR A 2 -109.45 -2.74 -79.97
C THR A 2 -108.46 -2.28 -78.87
N ILE A 3 -108.33 -3.03 -77.77
CA ILE A 3 -107.19 -2.90 -76.83
C ILE A 3 -105.89 -3.37 -77.47
N SER A 4 -104.92 -2.46 -77.61
CA SER A 4 -103.63 -2.69 -78.27
C SER A 4 -102.39 -2.57 -77.37
N SER A 5 -102.58 -2.25 -76.08
CA SER A 5 -101.50 -2.06 -75.10
C SER A 5 -101.64 -3.02 -73.93
N GLU A 6 -100.52 -3.55 -73.41
CA GLU A 6 -100.47 -4.32 -72.15
C GLU A 6 -100.34 -3.43 -70.91
N ILE A 7 -100.20 -2.11 -71.08
CA ILE A 7 -100.10 -1.17 -69.96
C ILE A 7 -101.47 -1.12 -69.28
N ASN A 8 -101.51 -1.44 -67.99
CA ASN A 8 -102.70 -1.42 -67.13
C ASN A 8 -102.42 -0.77 -65.76
N ARG A 9 -101.22 -0.18 -65.62
CA ARG A 9 -100.71 0.49 -64.44
C ARG A 9 -99.94 1.73 -64.84
N SER A 10 -100.07 2.81 -64.07
CA SER A 10 -99.28 4.03 -64.23
C SER A 10 -98.85 4.56 -62.86
N GLY A 11 -97.70 5.23 -62.83
CA GLY A 11 -96.98 5.54 -61.60
C GLY A 11 -96.12 4.37 -61.08
N PRO A 12 -95.72 4.38 -59.80
CA PRO A 12 -96.07 5.37 -58.80
C PRO A 12 -95.53 6.77 -59.14
N TYR A 13 -96.39 7.77 -59.08
CA TYR A 13 -96.03 9.19 -59.18
C TYR A 13 -95.76 9.74 -57.78
N ASN A 14 -94.80 10.64 -57.62
CA ASN A 14 -94.56 11.29 -56.33
C ASN A 14 -95.57 12.43 -56.14
N GLY A 15 -96.22 12.47 -54.98
CA GLY A 15 -96.92 13.66 -54.52
C GLY A 15 -95.91 14.72 -54.10
N ASP A 16 -96.13 15.97 -54.51
CA ASP A 16 -95.30 17.14 -54.18
C ASP A 16 -96.09 18.21 -53.40
N GLY A 17 -97.36 17.95 -53.11
CA GLY A 17 -98.30 18.89 -52.50
C GLY A 17 -98.82 19.98 -53.44
N ILE A 18 -98.47 19.93 -54.74
CA ILE A 18 -98.80 20.96 -55.73
C ILE A 18 -99.55 20.36 -56.93
N ALA A 19 -99.02 19.29 -57.54
CA ALA A 19 -99.60 18.65 -58.72
C ALA A 19 -100.89 17.90 -58.35
N THR A 20 -101.97 18.19 -59.07
CA THR A 20 -103.27 17.53 -58.90
C THR A 20 -103.61 16.56 -60.02
N ALA A 21 -103.04 16.74 -61.21
CA ALA A 21 -103.33 15.92 -62.39
C ALA A 21 -102.25 14.85 -62.61
N PHE A 22 -102.64 13.58 -62.61
CA PHE A 22 -101.77 12.42 -62.80
C PHE A 22 -102.23 11.61 -64.01
N GLU A 23 -101.35 11.45 -65.00
CA GLU A 23 -101.70 10.77 -66.26
C GLU A 23 -101.74 9.25 -66.09
N TYR A 24 -102.80 8.61 -66.59
CA TYR A 24 -102.84 7.16 -66.81
C TYR A 24 -102.63 6.87 -68.29
N LYS A 25 -101.79 5.88 -68.60
CA LYS A 25 -101.33 5.58 -69.97
C LYS A 25 -102.04 4.38 -70.61
N PHE A 26 -103.28 4.13 -70.18
CA PHE A 26 -104.07 2.98 -70.59
C PHE A 26 -105.52 3.38 -70.85
N LYS A 27 -106.22 2.65 -71.72
CA LYS A 27 -107.62 2.96 -72.03
C LYS A 27 -108.52 2.58 -70.86
N ILE A 28 -109.46 3.46 -70.55
CA ILE A 28 -110.61 3.16 -69.68
C ILE A 28 -111.90 3.46 -70.45
N LEU A 29 -112.93 2.64 -70.23
CA LEU A 29 -114.22 2.81 -70.91
C LEU A 29 -115.23 3.64 -70.11
N GLU A 30 -115.06 3.66 -68.78
CA GLU A 30 -115.87 4.42 -67.85
C GLU A 30 -114.98 5.01 -66.75
N PRO A 31 -115.38 6.12 -66.10
CA PRO A 31 -114.62 6.71 -64.99
C PRO A 31 -114.26 5.71 -63.88
N ARG A 32 -115.21 4.83 -63.54
CA ARG A 32 -115.05 3.79 -62.49
C ARG A 32 -114.04 2.70 -62.85
N HIS A 33 -113.59 2.63 -64.10
CA HIS A 33 -112.59 1.64 -64.53
C HIS A 33 -111.15 2.03 -64.16
N LEU A 34 -110.97 3.13 -63.43
CA LEU A 34 -109.69 3.57 -62.88
C LEU A 34 -109.72 3.42 -61.35
N GLN A 35 -108.71 2.79 -60.78
CA GLN A 35 -108.45 2.78 -59.34
C GLN A 35 -107.22 3.63 -59.04
N VAL A 36 -107.38 4.59 -58.13
CA VAL A 36 -106.31 5.47 -57.69
C VAL A 36 -105.91 5.10 -56.27
N ILE A 37 -104.64 4.78 -56.06
CA ILE A 37 -104.08 4.37 -54.77
C ILE A 37 -103.07 5.41 -54.31
N ARG A 38 -103.19 5.85 -53.07
CA ARG A 38 -102.21 6.68 -52.38
C ARG A 38 -101.46 5.86 -51.33
N THR A 39 -100.15 5.76 -51.49
CA THR A 39 -99.23 5.19 -50.50
C THR A 39 -98.65 6.30 -49.64
N ASP A 40 -98.70 6.19 -48.32
CA ASP A 40 -98.11 7.16 -47.39
C ASP A 40 -96.58 6.99 -47.20
N ALA A 41 -95.97 7.87 -46.42
CA ALA A 41 -94.52 7.85 -46.15
C ALA A 41 -94.05 6.60 -45.36
N SER A 42 -94.98 5.92 -44.67
CA SER A 42 -94.71 4.68 -43.95
C SER A 42 -94.92 3.44 -44.82
N GLY A 43 -95.31 3.60 -46.09
CA GLY A 43 -95.56 2.51 -47.03
C GLY A 43 -96.95 1.90 -46.94
N THR A 44 -97.90 2.57 -46.27
CA THR A 44 -99.29 2.10 -46.15
C THR A 44 -100.13 2.57 -47.33
N ASP A 45 -100.83 1.65 -47.99
CA ASP A 45 -101.69 1.93 -49.15
C ASP A 45 -103.13 2.30 -48.74
N SER A 46 -103.72 3.29 -49.42
CA SER A 46 -105.12 3.72 -49.28
C SER A 46 -105.75 3.97 -50.65
N ILE A 47 -107.00 3.52 -50.86
CA ILE A 47 -107.74 3.70 -52.13
C ILE A 47 -108.50 5.04 -52.09
N LEU A 48 -108.35 5.86 -53.13
CA LEU A 48 -109.10 7.11 -53.30
C LEU A 48 -110.47 6.85 -53.95
N VAL A 49 -111.47 7.64 -53.59
CA VAL A 49 -112.86 7.49 -54.03
C VAL A 49 -113.15 8.41 -55.22
N LEU A 50 -113.69 7.85 -56.31
CA LEU A 50 -114.10 8.60 -57.50
C LEU A 50 -115.20 9.62 -57.13
N ASP A 51 -115.14 10.82 -57.72
CA ASP A 51 -116.03 11.97 -57.48
C ASP A 51 -115.95 12.62 -56.09
N ALA A 52 -115.26 12.00 -55.12
CA ALA A 52 -114.97 12.58 -53.81
C ALA A 52 -113.51 13.04 -53.69
N ASP A 53 -112.56 12.17 -54.04
CA ASP A 53 -111.12 12.43 -53.92
C ASP A 53 -110.46 12.73 -55.28
N TYR A 54 -111.02 12.22 -56.38
CA TYR A 54 -110.50 12.48 -57.72
C TYR A 54 -111.60 12.45 -58.79
N THR A 55 -111.34 13.14 -59.90
CA THR A 55 -112.14 13.08 -61.14
C THR A 55 -111.29 12.56 -62.30
N VAL A 56 -111.94 12.08 -63.36
CA VAL A 56 -111.24 11.41 -64.48
C VAL A 56 -111.51 12.12 -65.80
N THR A 57 -110.45 12.29 -66.58
CA THR A 57 -110.48 12.88 -67.93
C THR A 57 -109.86 11.92 -68.94
N GLY A 58 -110.21 12.03 -70.22
CA GLY A 58 -109.65 11.18 -71.28
C GLY A 58 -110.26 9.77 -71.37
N ILE A 59 -111.52 9.62 -70.95
CA ILE A 59 -112.29 8.37 -71.06
C ILE A 59 -112.42 7.99 -72.54
N GLY A 60 -112.21 6.72 -72.86
CA GLY A 60 -112.28 6.19 -74.23
C GLY A 60 -111.03 6.43 -75.08
N ASN A 61 -110.05 7.22 -74.62
CA ASN A 61 -108.80 7.45 -75.35
C ASN A 61 -107.83 6.28 -75.19
N ASP A 62 -107.30 5.75 -76.30
CA ASP A 62 -106.37 4.62 -76.29
C ASP A 62 -105.03 4.95 -75.61
N SER A 63 -104.62 6.22 -75.64
CA SER A 63 -103.41 6.69 -74.93
C SER A 63 -103.66 7.02 -73.45
N GLY A 64 -104.90 6.85 -72.99
CA GLY A 64 -105.34 7.20 -71.65
C GLY A 64 -105.65 8.68 -71.45
N GLY A 65 -105.58 9.13 -70.21
CA GLY A 65 -106.06 10.44 -69.77
C GLY A 65 -105.47 10.84 -68.43
N SER A 66 -106.18 11.62 -67.62
CA SER A 66 -105.67 12.09 -66.32
C SER A 66 -106.67 11.91 -65.19
N ALA A 67 -106.18 11.42 -64.05
CA ALA A 67 -106.86 11.49 -62.76
C ALA A 67 -106.50 12.81 -62.07
N VAL A 68 -107.50 13.65 -61.86
CA VAL A 68 -107.35 14.94 -61.17
C VAL A 68 -107.76 14.75 -59.71
N ILE A 69 -106.77 14.67 -58.83
CA ILE A 69 -106.90 14.41 -57.39
C ILE A 69 -106.96 15.73 -56.63
N ILE A 70 -107.97 15.90 -55.77
CA ILE A 70 -108.17 17.10 -54.95
C ILE A 70 -108.45 16.68 -53.50
N PRO A 71 -107.69 17.17 -52.51
CA PRO A 71 -106.53 18.07 -52.62
C PRO A 71 -105.28 17.38 -53.20
N ALA A 72 -104.30 18.19 -53.63
CA ALA A 72 -103.03 17.68 -54.17
C ALA A 72 -102.34 16.70 -53.20
N PRO A 73 -101.87 15.52 -53.65
CA PRO A 73 -101.18 14.56 -52.81
C PRO A 73 -99.94 15.16 -52.13
N ALA A 74 -99.84 15.02 -50.80
CA ALA A 74 -98.77 15.62 -50.00
C ALA A 74 -97.38 15.08 -50.34
N ASN A 75 -96.33 15.87 -50.06
CA ASN A 75 -94.95 15.44 -50.24
C ASN A 75 -94.63 14.17 -49.43
N GLY A 76 -93.96 13.21 -50.05
CA GLY A 76 -93.67 11.90 -49.47
C GLY A 76 -94.75 10.83 -49.70
N THR A 77 -95.90 11.19 -50.29
CA THR A 77 -96.89 10.21 -50.74
C THR A 77 -96.62 9.75 -52.19
N LYS A 78 -97.11 8.57 -52.55
CA LYS A 78 -97.04 8.06 -53.94
C LYS A 78 -98.44 7.78 -54.46
N ILE A 79 -98.70 8.13 -55.72
CA ILE A 79 -99.95 7.85 -56.42
C ILE A 79 -99.73 6.75 -57.46
N THR A 80 -100.45 5.64 -57.31
CA THR A 80 -100.49 4.57 -58.30
C THR A 80 -101.88 4.53 -58.95
N LEU A 81 -101.91 4.50 -60.27
CA LEU A 81 -103.12 4.39 -61.07
C LEU A 81 -103.19 2.97 -61.64
N LEU A 82 -104.29 2.26 -61.41
CA LEU A 82 -104.51 0.89 -61.86
C LEU A 82 -105.81 0.78 -62.64
N LEU A 83 -105.82 -0.10 -63.63
CA LEU A 83 -107.05 -0.53 -64.29
C LEU A 83 -107.88 -1.37 -63.29
N ASP A 84 -109.15 -1.00 -63.11
CA ASP A 84 -110.07 -1.72 -62.23
C ASP A 84 -111.44 -1.90 -62.89
N VAL A 85 -111.56 -2.96 -63.69
CA VAL A 85 -112.79 -3.29 -64.41
C VAL A 85 -113.58 -4.34 -63.62
N PRO A 86 -114.91 -4.21 -63.49
CA PRO A 86 -115.71 -5.23 -62.81
C PRO A 86 -115.59 -6.58 -63.53
N PHE A 87 -115.52 -7.68 -62.77
CA PHE A 87 -115.46 -9.05 -63.30
C PHE A 87 -116.84 -9.62 -63.71
N THR A 88 -117.78 -8.76 -64.10
CA THR A 88 -119.16 -9.12 -64.52
C THR A 88 -119.42 -8.68 -65.96
N GLN A 89 -120.11 -9.48 -66.77
CA GLN A 89 -120.48 -9.05 -68.13
C GLN A 89 -121.64 -8.03 -68.04
N GLU A 90 -121.41 -6.81 -68.55
CA GLU A 90 -122.40 -5.73 -68.48
C GLU A 90 -123.20 -5.57 -69.78
N THR A 91 -122.63 -5.99 -70.91
CA THR A 91 -123.30 -5.97 -72.22
C THR A 91 -124.16 -7.22 -72.41
N ASP A 92 -125.48 -7.03 -72.52
CA ASP A 92 -126.43 -8.05 -72.97
C ASP A 92 -126.77 -7.86 -74.46
N LEU A 93 -126.65 -8.91 -75.26
CA LEU A 93 -126.88 -8.86 -76.70
C LEU A 93 -128.26 -9.47 -77.02
N GLU A 94 -129.19 -8.64 -77.52
CA GLU A 94 -130.54 -9.09 -77.88
C GLU A 94 -130.54 -10.04 -79.07
N ASN A 95 -131.35 -11.10 -79.00
CA ASN A 95 -131.50 -12.06 -80.10
C ASN A 95 -132.32 -11.43 -81.23
N GLN A 96 -131.80 -11.49 -82.47
CA GLN A 96 -132.40 -10.91 -83.70
C GLN A 96 -132.49 -9.37 -83.74
N GLY A 97 -131.79 -8.66 -82.86
CA GLY A 97 -131.63 -7.20 -82.93
C GLY A 97 -130.68 -6.74 -84.04
N ALA A 98 -130.61 -5.43 -84.29
CA ALA A 98 -129.64 -4.86 -85.22
C ALA A 98 -128.19 -5.08 -84.70
N TYR A 99 -127.29 -5.50 -85.60
CA TYR A 99 -125.89 -5.74 -85.22
C TYR A 99 -125.11 -4.42 -85.16
N TYR A 100 -124.72 -4.03 -83.94
CA TYR A 100 -123.82 -2.90 -83.71
C TYR A 100 -122.43 -3.43 -83.36
N ALA A 101 -121.51 -3.37 -84.33
CA ALA A 101 -120.14 -3.88 -84.18
C ALA A 101 -119.42 -3.28 -82.96
N GLU A 102 -119.64 -1.99 -82.66
CA GLU A 102 -118.99 -1.31 -81.53
C GLU A 102 -119.43 -1.88 -80.17
N THR A 103 -120.67 -2.32 -80.03
CA THR A 103 -121.18 -2.94 -78.79
C THR A 103 -120.49 -4.27 -78.50
N VAL A 104 -120.26 -5.08 -79.54
CA VAL A 104 -119.54 -6.35 -79.43
C VAL A 104 -118.06 -6.11 -79.13
N GLU A 105 -117.45 -5.15 -79.83
CA GLU A 105 -116.03 -4.80 -79.65
C GLU A 105 -115.75 -4.31 -78.23
N GLN A 106 -116.58 -3.40 -77.70
CA GLN A 106 -116.44 -2.89 -76.35
C GLN A 106 -116.58 -4.00 -75.29
N ALA A 107 -117.43 -5.00 -75.53
CA ALA A 107 -117.57 -6.15 -74.64
C ALA A 107 -116.32 -7.05 -74.66
N LEU A 108 -115.71 -7.27 -75.83
CA LEU A 108 -114.44 -8.01 -75.95
C LEU A 108 -113.27 -7.25 -75.32
N ASP A 109 -113.20 -5.93 -75.51
CA ASP A 109 -112.21 -5.05 -74.88
C ASP A 109 -112.27 -5.16 -73.34
N LEU A 110 -113.47 -5.14 -72.74
CA LEU A 110 -113.65 -5.35 -71.30
C LEU A 110 -113.11 -6.70 -70.82
N VAL A 111 -113.25 -7.77 -71.60
CA VAL A 111 -112.70 -9.08 -71.26
C VAL A 111 -111.17 -9.06 -71.27
N VAL A 112 -110.56 -8.41 -72.27
CA VAL A 112 -109.09 -8.26 -72.34
C VAL A 112 -108.58 -7.44 -71.15
N MET A 113 -109.27 -6.34 -70.80
CA MET A 113 -108.93 -5.52 -69.63
C MET A 113 -108.92 -6.33 -68.31
N ARG A 114 -109.91 -7.22 -68.10
CA ARG A 114 -109.95 -8.10 -66.91
C ARG A 114 -108.76 -9.06 -66.83
N LEU A 115 -108.37 -9.64 -67.97
CA LEU A 115 -107.21 -10.54 -68.04
C LEU A 115 -105.91 -9.81 -67.74
N GLN A 116 -105.75 -8.59 -68.23
CA GLN A 116 -104.61 -7.74 -67.91
C GLN A 116 -104.55 -7.46 -66.39
N GLN A 117 -105.67 -7.09 -65.77
CA GLN A 117 -105.76 -6.87 -64.32
C GLN A 117 -105.38 -8.12 -63.51
N LEU A 118 -105.81 -9.31 -63.92
CA LEU A 118 -105.45 -10.56 -63.25
C LEU A 118 -103.94 -10.86 -63.35
N LYS A 119 -103.34 -10.64 -64.53
CA LYS A 119 -101.89 -10.80 -64.75
C LYS A 119 -101.07 -9.89 -63.83
N GLU A 120 -101.49 -8.64 -63.63
CA GLU A 120 -100.82 -7.68 -62.74
C GLU A 120 -100.83 -8.15 -61.28
N ARG A 121 -102.00 -8.61 -60.79
CA ARG A 121 -102.14 -9.10 -59.41
C ARG A 121 -101.31 -10.36 -59.16
N ALA A 122 -101.31 -11.30 -60.11
CA ALA A 122 -100.53 -12.54 -59.99
C ALA A 122 -99.02 -12.30 -59.96
N ALA A 123 -98.51 -11.30 -60.71
CA ALA A 123 -97.09 -10.96 -60.73
C ALA A 123 -96.56 -10.41 -59.38
N ARG A 124 -97.44 -9.96 -58.48
CA ARG A 124 -97.08 -9.43 -57.15
C ARG A 124 -97.35 -10.40 -56.01
N ALA A 125 -97.83 -11.61 -56.30
CA ALA A 125 -98.03 -12.64 -55.29
C ALA A 125 -96.73 -13.43 -55.05
N VAL A 126 -96.58 -14.00 -53.85
CA VAL A 126 -95.56 -15.02 -53.61
C VAL A 126 -95.92 -16.24 -54.45
N THR A 127 -95.05 -16.58 -55.39
CA THR A 127 -95.19 -17.78 -56.22
C THR A 127 -94.11 -18.77 -55.83
N ILE A 128 -94.49 -20.05 -55.79
CA ILE A 128 -93.54 -21.15 -55.64
C ILE A 128 -93.29 -21.79 -57.00
N PRO A 129 -92.15 -22.46 -57.21
CA PRO A 129 -91.92 -23.17 -58.45
C PRO A 129 -92.99 -24.25 -58.67
N PRO A 130 -93.39 -24.51 -59.92
CA PRO A 130 -94.50 -25.43 -60.23
C PRO A 130 -94.23 -26.89 -59.85
N SER A 131 -92.99 -27.23 -59.48
CA SER A 131 -92.59 -28.56 -59.06
C SER A 131 -92.89 -28.89 -57.58
N PHE A 132 -93.41 -27.93 -56.81
CA PHE A 132 -93.63 -28.06 -55.36
C PHE A 132 -95.10 -28.35 -55.05
N ASP A 133 -95.34 -29.15 -54.01
CA ASP A 133 -96.69 -29.55 -53.56
C ASP A 133 -97.25 -28.61 -52.49
N SER A 134 -98.55 -28.77 -52.19
CA SER A 134 -99.24 -27.98 -51.17
C SER A 134 -98.70 -28.19 -49.75
N ALA A 135 -98.12 -29.35 -49.45
CA ALA A 135 -97.54 -29.64 -48.13
C ALA A 135 -96.29 -28.78 -47.86
N THR A 136 -95.53 -28.44 -48.92
CA THR A 136 -94.38 -27.55 -48.81
C THR A 136 -94.79 -26.10 -48.53
N ILE A 137 -96.00 -25.69 -48.95
CA ILE A 137 -96.57 -24.36 -48.66
C ILE A 137 -96.88 -24.22 -47.18
N ASP A 138 -97.56 -25.21 -46.59
CA ASP A 138 -97.93 -25.18 -45.17
C ASP A 138 -96.69 -25.11 -44.28
N LYS A 139 -95.63 -25.86 -44.65
CA LYS A 139 -94.35 -25.81 -43.96
C LYS A 139 -93.67 -24.44 -44.08
N LEU A 140 -93.66 -23.84 -45.27
CA LEU A 140 -93.08 -22.50 -45.46
C LEU A 140 -93.80 -21.45 -44.61
N ILE A 141 -95.13 -21.51 -44.57
CA ILE A 141 -95.94 -20.60 -43.74
C ILE A 141 -95.64 -20.82 -42.25
N ALA A 142 -95.60 -22.08 -41.79
CA ALA A 142 -95.28 -22.42 -40.40
C ALA A 142 -93.87 -21.97 -39.99
N ASP A 143 -92.88 -22.15 -40.87
CA ASP A 143 -91.49 -21.72 -40.62
C ASP A 143 -91.39 -20.19 -40.52
N VAL A 144 -92.09 -19.44 -41.39
CA VAL A 144 -92.12 -17.97 -41.35
C VAL A 144 -92.80 -17.45 -40.08
N LEU A 145 -93.92 -18.05 -39.67
CA LEU A 145 -94.60 -17.69 -38.41
C LEU A 145 -93.73 -18.01 -37.20
N THR A 146 -93.11 -19.18 -37.18
CA THR A 146 -92.19 -19.58 -36.09
C THR A 146 -90.99 -18.63 -35.98
N LEU A 147 -90.48 -18.13 -37.11
CA LEU A 147 -89.41 -17.14 -37.11
C LEU A 147 -89.90 -15.78 -36.60
N SER A 148 -91.11 -15.37 -37.00
CA SER A 148 -91.75 -14.13 -36.52
C SER A 148 -91.93 -14.13 -35.00
N ASP A 149 -92.34 -15.25 -34.41
CA ASP A 149 -92.56 -15.39 -32.96
C ASP A 149 -91.27 -15.39 -32.14
N LYS A 150 -90.11 -15.55 -32.78
CA LYS A 150 -88.79 -15.62 -32.12
C LYS A 150 -88.02 -14.30 -32.13
N GLY A 151 -88.62 -13.19 -32.56
CA GLY A 151 -87.97 -11.88 -32.65
C GLY A 151 -87.24 -11.48 -31.36
N ASP A 152 -87.93 -11.49 -30.21
CA ASP A 152 -87.34 -11.11 -28.91
C ASP A 152 -86.19 -12.02 -28.48
N ALA A 153 -86.31 -13.33 -28.75
CA ALA A 153 -85.27 -14.30 -28.42
C ALA A 153 -84.02 -14.11 -29.29
N LEU A 154 -84.19 -13.75 -30.56
CA LEU A 154 -83.09 -13.48 -31.48
C LEU A 154 -82.34 -12.19 -31.09
N GLU A 155 -83.07 -11.16 -30.67
CA GLU A 155 -82.49 -9.93 -30.11
C GLU A 155 -81.69 -10.19 -28.84
N ALA A 156 -82.18 -11.04 -27.93
CA ALA A 156 -81.46 -11.43 -26.72
C ALA A 156 -80.15 -12.19 -27.04
N VAL A 157 -80.18 -13.11 -28.01
CA VAL A 157 -78.96 -13.83 -28.46
C VAL A 157 -77.97 -12.87 -29.11
N ALA A 158 -78.43 -11.91 -29.91
CA ALA A 158 -77.57 -10.90 -30.52
C ALA A 158 -76.91 -9.99 -29.47
N ALA A 159 -77.64 -9.63 -28.41
CA ALA A 159 -77.11 -8.84 -27.31
C ALA A 159 -76.01 -9.58 -26.53
N VAL A 160 -76.17 -10.89 -26.29
CA VAL A 160 -75.17 -11.72 -25.58
C VAL A 160 -73.97 -12.04 -26.46
N SER A 161 -74.15 -12.20 -27.77
CA SER A 161 -73.07 -12.56 -28.71
C SER A 161 -71.93 -11.54 -28.73
N GLN A 162 -72.23 -10.26 -28.47
CA GLN A 162 -71.23 -9.18 -28.40
C GLN A 162 -70.25 -9.34 -27.23
N TYR A 163 -70.62 -10.09 -26.19
CA TYR A 163 -69.79 -10.29 -25.00
C TYR A 163 -68.95 -11.58 -25.04
N LEU A 164 -69.18 -12.46 -26.03
CA LEU A 164 -68.47 -13.75 -26.12
C LEU A 164 -66.98 -13.59 -26.41
N GLU A 165 -66.60 -12.63 -27.26
CA GLU A 165 -65.18 -12.32 -27.51
C GLU A 165 -64.50 -11.81 -26.24
N THR A 166 -65.12 -10.88 -25.52
CA THR A 166 -64.58 -10.34 -24.25
C THR A 166 -64.43 -11.42 -23.18
N VAL A 167 -65.37 -12.35 -23.07
CA VAL A 167 -65.30 -13.44 -22.07
C VAL A 167 -64.21 -14.45 -22.43
N ALA A 168 -64.00 -14.73 -23.72
CA ALA A 168 -62.91 -15.60 -24.17
C ALA A 168 -61.54 -14.97 -23.87
N ASP A 169 -61.37 -13.68 -24.16
CA ASP A 169 -60.13 -12.94 -23.86
C ASP A 169 -59.81 -12.96 -22.36
N ILE A 170 -60.82 -12.70 -21.50
CA ILE A 170 -60.65 -12.76 -20.04
C ILE A 170 -60.26 -14.16 -19.57
N ALA A 171 -60.79 -15.22 -20.19
CA ALA A 171 -60.47 -16.59 -19.80
C ALA A 171 -59.01 -16.96 -20.13
N ASP A 172 -58.48 -16.48 -21.24
CA ASP A 172 -57.07 -16.66 -21.64
C ASP A 172 -56.11 -15.85 -20.76
N ASP A 173 -56.52 -14.69 -20.27
CA ASP A 173 -55.71 -13.84 -19.37
C ASP A 173 -55.59 -14.42 -17.93
N ILE A 174 -56.53 -15.24 -17.47
CA ILE A 174 -56.54 -15.77 -16.09
C ILE A 174 -55.28 -16.60 -15.75
N PRO A 175 -54.87 -17.59 -16.58
CA PRO A 175 -53.61 -18.32 -16.37
C PRO A 175 -52.38 -17.40 -16.33
N ASP A 176 -52.34 -16.37 -17.18
CA ASP A 176 -51.23 -15.42 -17.24
C ASP A 176 -51.15 -14.58 -15.96
N VAL A 177 -52.28 -14.07 -15.46
CA VAL A 177 -52.35 -13.35 -14.18
C VAL A 177 -51.97 -14.24 -12.99
N ALA A 178 -52.39 -15.51 -13.01
CA ALA A 178 -51.99 -16.49 -11.99
C ALA A 178 -50.47 -16.76 -12.02
N GLY A 179 -49.89 -16.90 -13.22
CA GLY A 179 -48.45 -17.05 -13.41
C GLY A 179 -47.65 -15.82 -12.96
N LEU A 180 -48.15 -14.62 -13.25
CA LEU A 180 -47.57 -13.36 -12.76
C LEU A 180 -47.60 -13.27 -11.23
N THR A 181 -48.69 -13.73 -10.59
CA THR A 181 -48.81 -13.73 -9.13
C THR A 181 -47.79 -14.66 -8.47
N GLN A 182 -47.62 -15.88 -9.01
CA GLN A 182 -46.63 -16.82 -8.50
C GLN A 182 -45.20 -16.28 -8.69
N THR A 183 -44.93 -15.65 -9.85
CA THR A 183 -43.65 -15.00 -10.14
C THR A 183 -43.38 -13.87 -9.14
N ALA A 184 -44.37 -13.03 -8.82
CA ALA A 184 -44.22 -11.95 -7.86
C ALA A 184 -43.91 -12.47 -6.44
N GLN A 185 -44.57 -13.54 -6.00
CA GLN A 185 -44.28 -14.20 -4.72
C GLN A 185 -42.85 -14.75 -4.66
N GLN A 186 -42.40 -15.43 -5.73
CA GLN A 186 -41.03 -15.91 -5.83
C GLN A 186 -40.02 -14.76 -5.77
N LYS A 187 -40.26 -13.68 -6.52
CA LYS A 187 -39.39 -12.50 -6.52
C LYS A 187 -39.33 -11.81 -5.16
N ALA A 188 -40.43 -11.75 -4.42
CA ALA A 188 -40.45 -11.22 -3.06
C ALA A 188 -39.62 -12.10 -2.09
N ALA A 189 -39.70 -13.42 -2.22
CA ALA A 189 -38.87 -14.35 -1.44
C ALA A 189 -37.37 -14.22 -1.79
N GLU A 190 -37.04 -14.15 -3.08
CA GLU A 190 -35.67 -13.90 -3.57
C GLU A 190 -35.12 -12.56 -3.06
N ALA A 191 -35.94 -11.50 -3.06
CA ALA A 191 -35.56 -10.20 -2.51
C ALA A 191 -35.29 -10.25 -1.00
N THR A 192 -36.11 -10.99 -0.24
CA THR A 192 -35.92 -11.20 1.20
C THR A 192 -34.63 -11.97 1.51
N GLN A 193 -34.37 -13.04 0.74
CA GLN A 193 -33.14 -13.80 0.86
C GLN A 193 -31.91 -12.95 0.48
N SER A 194 -32.01 -12.15 -0.59
CA SER A 194 -30.96 -11.22 -1.01
C SER A 194 -30.65 -10.19 0.08
N ALA A 195 -31.68 -9.60 0.71
CA ALA A 195 -31.50 -8.67 1.83
C ALA A 195 -30.81 -9.33 3.04
N THR A 196 -31.18 -10.58 3.35
CA THR A 196 -30.54 -11.36 4.42
C THR A 196 -29.06 -11.62 4.12
N SER A 197 -28.75 -12.07 2.90
CA SER A 197 -27.37 -12.30 2.43
C SER A 197 -26.55 -11.01 2.41
N ALA A 198 -27.14 -9.88 2.05
CA ALA A 198 -26.50 -8.57 2.06
C ALA A 198 -26.15 -8.13 3.50
N ASN A 199 -27.09 -8.28 4.45
CA ASN A 199 -26.85 -7.99 5.87
C ASN A 199 -25.77 -8.89 6.48
N ALA A 200 -25.77 -10.18 6.15
CA ALA A 200 -24.72 -11.11 6.57
C ALA A 200 -23.36 -10.70 6.00
N SER A 201 -23.31 -10.35 4.71
CA SER A 201 -22.08 -9.87 4.06
C SER A 201 -21.57 -8.56 4.65
N ALA A 202 -22.46 -7.61 4.97
CA ALA A 202 -22.10 -6.36 5.63
C ALA A 202 -21.53 -6.58 7.03
N SER A 203 -22.14 -7.49 7.79
CA SER A 203 -21.66 -7.90 9.12
C SER A 203 -20.28 -8.55 9.02
N LEU A 204 -20.10 -9.45 8.06
CA LEU A 204 -18.82 -10.13 7.82
C LEU A 204 -17.73 -9.16 7.35
N ALA A 205 -18.05 -8.23 6.45
CA ALA A 205 -17.13 -7.18 6.00
C ALA A 205 -16.70 -6.27 7.16
N THR A 206 -17.64 -5.91 8.04
CA THR A 206 -17.34 -5.17 9.27
C THR A 206 -16.39 -5.98 10.15
N ALA A 207 -16.65 -7.26 10.38
CA ALA A 207 -15.76 -8.13 11.17
C ALA A 207 -14.35 -8.24 10.56
N TYR A 208 -14.24 -8.39 9.23
CA TYR A 208 -12.95 -8.37 8.54
C TYR A 208 -12.23 -7.03 8.62
N ALA A 209 -12.95 -5.92 8.80
CA ALA A 209 -12.34 -4.61 9.00
C ALA A 209 -11.92 -4.37 10.45
N THR A 210 -12.75 -4.75 11.43
CA THR A 210 -12.64 -4.23 12.81
C THR A 210 -12.39 -5.26 13.89
N ASN A 211 -12.39 -6.57 13.60
CA ASN A 211 -12.18 -7.55 14.67
C ASN A 211 -10.85 -7.31 15.40
N PRO A 212 -10.82 -7.47 16.74
CA PRO A 212 -9.62 -7.24 17.53
C PRO A 212 -8.46 -8.17 17.14
N GLU A 213 -7.26 -7.79 17.57
CA GLU A 213 -6.06 -8.58 17.36
C GLU A 213 -6.18 -9.96 18.03
N ASP A 214 -5.69 -11.00 17.35
CA ASP A 214 -5.66 -12.39 17.81
C ASP A 214 -7.05 -13.00 18.04
N ILE A 215 -8.08 -12.40 17.45
CA ILE A 215 -9.45 -12.93 17.40
C ILE A 215 -9.83 -13.20 15.94
N ALA A 216 -10.04 -14.48 15.61
CA ALA A 216 -10.46 -14.88 14.27
C ALA A 216 -11.86 -14.37 13.93
N VAL A 217 -12.09 -14.08 12.65
CA VAL A 217 -13.42 -13.74 12.14
C VAL A 217 -14.31 -14.97 12.18
N ALA A 218 -15.48 -14.89 12.82
CA ALA A 218 -16.39 -16.03 12.93
C ALA A 218 -16.82 -16.54 11.53
N GLY A 219 -16.77 -17.86 11.33
CA GLY A 219 -17.12 -18.48 10.04
C GLY A 219 -16.08 -18.38 8.93
N SER A 220 -14.91 -17.79 9.18
CA SER A 220 -13.85 -17.62 8.17
C SER A 220 -12.90 -18.82 8.01
N GLY A 221 -13.09 -19.88 8.81
CA GLY A 221 -12.12 -20.98 8.89
C GLY A 221 -10.82 -20.61 9.61
N GLY A 222 -10.83 -19.57 10.45
CA GLY A 222 -9.68 -19.16 11.27
C GLY A 222 -8.88 -17.98 10.74
N LEU A 223 -9.37 -17.27 9.71
CA LEU A 223 -8.76 -16.05 9.18
C LEU A 223 -9.01 -14.85 10.12
N PHE A 224 -8.06 -13.92 10.13
CA PHE A 224 -8.08 -12.70 10.95
C PHE A 224 -8.44 -11.45 10.14
N SER A 225 -8.79 -10.36 10.84
CA SER A 225 -9.15 -9.07 10.24
C SER A 225 -7.96 -8.31 9.64
N ALA A 226 -8.26 -7.34 8.79
CA ALA A 226 -7.29 -6.36 8.31
C ALA A 226 -6.69 -5.55 9.47
N PHE A 227 -7.48 -5.23 10.50
CA PHE A 227 -6.98 -4.56 11.71
C PHE A 227 -5.93 -5.40 12.45
N HIS A 228 -6.13 -6.72 12.59
CA HIS A 228 -5.12 -7.61 13.17
C HIS A 228 -3.80 -7.54 12.38
N TRP A 229 -3.86 -7.69 11.05
CA TRP A 229 -2.66 -7.64 10.22
C TRP A 229 -1.98 -6.28 10.27
N TYR A 230 -2.75 -5.18 10.24
CA TYR A 230 -2.22 -3.84 10.47
C TYR A 230 -1.47 -3.75 11.81
N ARG A 231 -2.03 -4.29 12.91
CA ARG A 231 -1.34 -4.27 14.21
C ARG A 231 -0.08 -5.13 14.24
N LYS A 232 -0.09 -6.32 13.64
CA LYS A 232 1.13 -7.16 13.50
C LYS A 232 2.20 -6.43 12.69
N THR A 233 1.83 -5.81 11.56
CA THR A 233 2.75 -5.02 10.75
C THR A 233 3.23 -3.77 11.48
N LEU A 234 2.37 -3.10 12.25
CA LEU A 234 2.75 -1.93 13.05
C LEU A 234 3.73 -2.30 14.17
N ALA A 235 3.55 -3.45 14.82
CA ALA A 235 4.51 -3.96 15.81
C ALA A 235 5.87 -4.22 15.16
N ILE A 236 5.90 -4.95 14.03
CA ILE A 236 7.12 -5.18 13.25
C ILE A 236 7.74 -3.86 12.78
N TYR A 237 6.92 -2.92 12.29
CA TYR A 237 7.39 -1.61 11.86
C TYR A 237 7.96 -0.82 13.03
N ASN A 238 7.35 -0.84 14.22
CA ASN A 238 7.91 -0.14 15.37
C ASN A 238 9.22 -0.78 15.85
N ASP A 239 9.37 -2.10 15.72
CA ASP A 239 10.62 -2.80 16.00
C ASP A 239 11.71 -2.53 14.95
N VAL A 240 11.32 -2.33 13.68
CA VAL A 240 12.26 -2.08 12.57
C VAL A 240 12.58 -0.59 12.38
N ALA A 241 11.58 0.30 12.50
CA ALA A 241 11.66 1.74 12.24
C ALA A 241 12.25 2.52 13.41
N ASN A 242 12.11 2.03 14.64
CA ASN A 242 13.02 2.40 15.73
C ASN A 242 14.37 1.68 15.51
N THR A 243 14.99 1.99 14.38
CA THR A 243 16.28 1.44 14.00
C THR A 243 17.31 1.75 15.09
N LEU A 244 18.36 0.93 15.16
CA LEU A 244 19.57 1.27 15.91
C LEU A 244 20.04 2.71 15.64
N ALA A 245 19.85 3.23 14.42
CA ALA A 245 20.20 4.60 14.06
C ALA A 245 19.36 5.65 14.81
N GLY A 246 18.06 5.41 15.02
CA GLY A 246 17.20 6.30 15.80
C GLY A 246 17.58 6.34 17.28
N TRP A 247 17.86 5.17 17.86
CA TRP A 247 18.34 5.07 19.25
C TRP A 247 19.71 5.72 19.43
N LEU A 248 20.61 5.58 18.46
CA LEU A 248 21.94 6.16 18.52
C LEU A 248 21.92 7.68 18.33
N HIS A 249 21.08 8.19 17.41
CA HIS A 249 20.93 9.64 17.20
C HIS A 249 20.25 10.36 18.37
N GLY A 250 19.29 9.71 19.03
CA GLY A 250 18.60 10.26 20.21
C GLY A 250 19.37 10.09 21.52
N ALA A 251 20.41 9.25 21.55
CA ALA A 251 21.22 9.03 22.74
C ALA A 251 22.14 10.23 23.03
N ALA A 252 22.35 10.51 24.31
CA ALA A 252 23.31 11.52 24.73
C ALA A 252 24.74 11.09 24.31
N ALA A 253 25.47 12.00 23.70
CA ALA A 253 26.87 11.76 23.33
C ALA A 253 27.71 11.51 24.59
N LYS A 254 28.48 10.42 24.59
CA LYS A 254 29.46 10.15 25.63
C LYS A 254 30.79 10.83 25.28
N THR A 255 31.40 11.51 26.24
CA THR A 255 32.65 12.26 26.01
C THR A 255 33.87 11.37 25.84
N ASP A 256 33.92 10.23 26.56
CA ASP A 256 35.04 9.28 26.52
C ASP A 256 34.59 7.83 26.62
N ILE A 257 35.35 6.94 25.98
CA ILE A 257 35.20 5.48 26.13
C ILE A 257 35.90 5.01 27.41
N VAL A 258 35.22 4.19 28.21
CA VAL A 258 35.76 3.55 29.42
C VAL A 258 35.77 2.03 29.28
N ASP A 259 36.61 1.33 30.04
CA ASP A 259 36.81 -0.13 29.90
C ASP A 259 35.51 -0.95 29.97
N GLY A 260 34.53 -0.48 30.76
CA GLY A 260 33.22 -1.11 30.94
C GLY A 260 32.19 -0.84 29.83
N ASP A 261 32.50 -0.02 28.83
CA ASP A 261 31.58 0.22 27.72
C ASP A 261 31.41 -1.02 26.85
N GLU A 262 30.19 -1.23 26.34
CA GLU A 262 29.82 -2.43 25.60
C GLU A 262 29.58 -2.11 24.12
N PHE A 263 30.24 -2.86 23.24
CA PHE A 263 30.03 -2.83 21.79
C PHE A 263 29.34 -4.11 21.34
N ALA A 264 28.23 -3.97 20.61
CA ALA A 264 27.54 -5.11 20.02
C ALA A 264 28.34 -5.69 18.85
N ILE A 265 28.34 -7.02 18.73
CA ILE A 265 29.03 -7.79 17.70
C ILE A 265 28.17 -8.99 17.32
N ALA A 266 28.05 -9.27 16.02
CA ALA A 266 27.46 -10.50 15.52
C ALA A 266 28.49 -11.64 15.60
N ASP A 267 28.14 -12.74 16.28
CA ASP A 267 29.00 -13.92 16.41
C ASP A 267 28.44 -15.09 15.58
N SER A 268 29.09 -15.35 14.45
CA SER A 268 28.72 -16.44 13.53
C SER A 268 28.94 -17.83 14.13
N ALA A 269 29.83 -17.99 15.10
CA ALA A 269 30.12 -19.29 15.73
C ALA A 269 28.97 -19.78 16.63
N THR A 270 28.02 -18.90 16.97
CA THR A 270 26.80 -19.22 17.72
C THR A 270 25.54 -18.87 16.94
N GLY A 271 25.52 -19.18 15.65
CA GLY A 271 24.33 -19.00 14.81
C GLY A 271 23.97 -17.54 14.55
N TRP A 272 24.98 -16.67 14.45
CA TRP A 272 24.80 -15.21 14.23
C TRP A 272 24.08 -14.49 15.38
N GLY A 273 24.16 -15.03 16.60
CA GLY A 273 23.67 -14.37 17.80
C GLY A 273 24.40 -13.04 18.06
N LEU A 274 23.66 -12.04 18.57
CA LEU A 274 24.25 -10.81 19.08
C LEU A 274 24.98 -11.09 20.40
N LYS A 275 26.26 -10.77 20.43
CA LYS A 275 27.09 -10.74 21.64
C LYS A 275 27.57 -9.31 21.90
N LYS A 276 28.20 -9.12 23.05
CA LYS A 276 28.86 -7.86 23.40
C LYS A 276 30.33 -8.09 23.70
N VAL A 277 31.13 -7.10 23.35
CA VAL A 277 32.54 -7.00 23.69
C VAL A 277 32.75 -5.72 24.47
N LEU A 278 33.56 -5.78 25.53
CA LEU A 278 33.91 -4.60 26.31
C LEU A 278 34.97 -3.77 25.57
N ALA A 279 34.93 -2.46 25.70
CA ALA A 279 35.96 -1.57 25.17
C ALA A 279 37.37 -2.00 25.63
N GLY A 280 37.50 -2.35 26.92
CA GLY A 280 38.75 -2.88 27.47
C GLY A 280 39.21 -4.18 26.82
N SER A 281 38.28 -5.02 26.36
CA SER A 281 38.59 -6.27 25.64
C SER A 281 39.10 -6.02 24.22
N ILE A 282 38.57 -5.01 23.51
CA ILE A 282 39.07 -4.61 22.18
C ILE A 282 40.50 -4.11 22.31
N VAL A 283 40.71 -3.18 23.24
CA VAL A 283 42.04 -2.61 23.51
C VAL A 283 43.02 -3.70 23.90
N LYS A 284 42.62 -4.62 24.79
CA LYS A 284 43.42 -5.81 25.13
C LYS A 284 43.76 -6.63 23.91
N TYR A 285 42.78 -6.94 23.05
CA TYR A 285 43.02 -7.70 21.84
C TYR A 285 44.04 -7.00 20.93
N VAL A 286 43.88 -5.70 20.67
CA VAL A 286 44.81 -4.95 19.82
C VAL A 286 46.22 -4.93 20.42
N CYS A 287 46.36 -4.55 21.69
CA CYS A 287 47.66 -4.50 22.37
C CYS A 287 48.35 -5.87 22.42
N VAL A 288 47.60 -6.94 22.72
CA VAL A 288 48.15 -8.31 22.76
C VAL A 288 48.50 -8.80 21.36
N ALA A 289 47.63 -8.62 20.37
CA ALA A 289 47.85 -9.07 18.99
C ALA A 289 49.03 -8.33 18.33
N THR A 290 49.30 -7.10 18.74
CA THR A 290 50.42 -6.29 18.23
C THR A 290 51.66 -6.31 19.12
N GLY A 291 51.58 -6.90 20.33
CA GLY A 291 52.67 -6.89 21.32
C GLY A 291 53.04 -5.48 21.83
N LEU A 292 52.17 -4.49 21.60
CA LEU A 292 52.43 -3.09 21.90
C LEU A 292 52.10 -2.79 23.37
N ASP A 293 53.10 -2.94 24.24
CA ASP A 293 53.12 -2.22 25.50
C ASP A 293 53.77 -0.85 25.26
N PHE A 294 53.10 0.22 25.64
CA PHE A 294 53.63 1.56 25.47
C PHE A 294 53.02 2.51 26.49
N PHE A 295 53.68 3.64 26.73
CA PHE A 295 53.16 4.66 27.62
C PHE A 295 53.67 6.06 27.29
N THR A 296 52.94 7.07 27.74
CA THR A 296 53.36 8.47 27.75
C THR A 296 53.26 9.00 29.18
N GLY A 297 54.20 9.86 29.59
CA GLY A 297 54.27 10.37 30.95
C GLY A 297 54.84 9.35 31.95
N PHE A 298 54.28 9.31 33.17
CA PHE A 298 54.84 8.57 34.32
C PHE A 298 56.32 8.91 34.58
N ILE A 299 56.66 10.18 34.42
CA ILE A 299 58.05 10.66 34.58
C ILE A 299 58.31 10.84 36.08
N PRO A 300 59.19 10.05 36.72
CA PRO A 300 59.61 10.36 38.07
C PRO A 300 60.48 11.63 38.04
N ALA A 301 60.32 12.46 39.06
CA ALA A 301 61.07 13.68 39.25
C ALA A 301 61.56 13.74 40.70
N TYR A 302 62.83 14.10 40.86
CA TYR A 302 63.42 14.34 42.17
C TYR A 302 62.75 15.55 42.83
N VAL A 303 62.33 15.39 44.10
CA VAL A 303 61.78 16.47 44.93
C VAL A 303 62.64 16.71 46.17
N GLY A 304 63.26 15.64 46.69
CA GLY A 304 64.11 15.69 47.86
C GLY A 304 64.77 14.34 48.11
N VAL A 305 65.68 14.30 49.08
CA VAL A 305 66.54 13.12 49.35
C VAL A 305 65.78 11.83 49.66
N THR A 306 64.49 11.91 50.02
CA THR A 306 63.62 10.75 50.26
C THR A 306 62.31 10.79 49.46
N SER A 307 62.10 11.79 48.60
CA SER A 307 60.81 12.07 48.00
C SER A 307 60.89 12.26 46.49
N VAL A 308 59.89 11.71 45.79
CA VAL A 308 59.72 11.83 44.35
C VAL A 308 58.29 12.22 44.03
N ILE A 309 58.12 12.88 42.89
CA ILE A 309 56.82 13.05 42.25
C ILE A 309 56.86 12.27 40.94
N ILE A 310 55.83 11.47 40.69
CA ILE A 310 55.64 10.77 39.42
C ILE A 310 54.58 11.53 38.64
N GLY A 311 54.95 12.10 37.50
CA GLY A 311 54.05 12.87 36.66
C GLY A 311 52.83 12.06 36.20
N PRO A 312 51.72 12.73 35.82
CA PRO A 312 50.59 12.05 35.22
C PRO A 312 51.01 11.31 33.94
N GLY A 313 50.24 10.32 33.54
CA GLY A 313 50.54 9.54 32.36
C GLY A 313 49.46 8.55 32.00
N VAL A 314 49.60 7.98 30.83
CA VAL A 314 48.76 6.89 30.34
C VAL A 314 49.64 5.83 29.70
N GLY A 315 49.35 4.58 29.98
CA GLY A 315 50.05 3.46 29.39
C GLY A 315 49.18 2.25 29.22
N TRP A 316 49.58 1.40 28.29
CA TRP A 316 49.00 0.09 28.06
C TRP A 316 50.07 -0.95 28.32
N PHE A 317 49.80 -1.82 29.30
CA PHE A 317 50.72 -2.86 29.75
C PHE A 317 49.95 -4.17 29.86
N GLY A 318 50.46 -5.25 29.28
CA GLY A 318 49.78 -6.55 29.28
C GLY A 318 48.35 -6.48 28.71
N GLY A 319 48.09 -5.54 27.80
CA GLY A 319 46.78 -5.29 27.20
C GLY A 319 45.76 -4.59 28.11
N LYS A 320 46.18 -3.96 29.20
CA LYS A 320 45.28 -3.19 30.08
C LYS A 320 45.71 -1.74 30.19
N LYS A 321 44.74 -0.83 30.26
CA LYS A 321 44.98 0.60 30.43
C LYS A 321 45.37 0.92 31.88
N HIS A 322 46.41 1.73 32.02
CA HIS A 322 46.87 2.37 33.25
C HIS A 322 46.82 3.88 33.02
N GLN A 323 46.31 4.64 33.98
CA GLN A 323 46.22 6.09 33.86
C GLN A 323 46.28 6.77 35.23
N THR A 324 47.12 7.80 35.33
CA THR A 324 47.06 8.79 36.41
C THR A 324 46.85 10.18 35.81
N THR A 325 45.77 10.84 36.22
CA THR A 325 45.43 12.19 35.70
C THR A 325 46.16 13.29 36.45
N LEU A 326 46.62 13.01 37.67
CA LEU A 326 47.38 13.92 38.52
C LEU A 326 48.74 13.32 38.88
N ALA A 327 49.69 14.19 39.20
CA ALA A 327 51.00 13.77 39.66
C ALA A 327 50.90 13.06 41.03
N THR A 328 51.64 11.97 41.20
CA THR A 328 51.64 11.16 42.42
C THR A 328 52.89 11.46 43.24
N ALA A 329 52.73 12.18 44.35
CA ALA A 329 53.80 12.49 45.29
C ALA A 329 53.93 11.39 46.34
N LYS A 330 55.11 10.77 46.45
CA LYS A 330 55.40 9.71 47.43
C LYS A 330 56.84 9.79 47.93
N THR A 331 57.07 9.33 49.15
CA THR A 331 58.42 9.02 49.61
C THR A 331 58.89 7.70 49.02
N LEU A 332 60.20 7.49 48.93
CA LEU A 332 60.75 6.21 48.48
C LEU A 332 60.24 5.05 49.33
N VAL A 333 60.16 5.23 50.65
CA VAL A 333 59.62 4.24 51.59
C VAL A 333 58.17 3.85 51.25
N GLN A 334 57.33 4.81 50.83
CA GLN A 334 55.94 4.54 50.43
C GLN A 334 55.82 3.81 49.10
N LEU A 335 56.87 3.83 48.27
CA LEU A 335 56.91 3.15 46.98
C LEU A 335 57.47 1.74 47.08
N LEU A 336 58.30 1.42 48.08
CA LEU A 336 58.94 0.11 48.17
C LEU A 336 57.94 -1.04 48.19
N ASP A 337 58.16 -2.04 47.33
CA ASP A 337 57.41 -3.29 47.37
C ASP A 337 57.70 -4.12 48.62
N THR A 338 58.95 -4.06 49.08
CA THR A 338 59.49 -4.86 50.17
C THR A 338 60.63 -4.12 50.89
N GLY A 339 60.80 -4.42 52.18
CA GLY A 339 61.97 -4.00 52.94
C GLY A 339 62.08 -2.49 53.21
N ALA A 340 63.31 -2.03 53.42
CA ALA A 340 63.67 -0.65 53.70
C ALA A 340 64.62 -0.09 52.64
N VAL A 341 64.78 1.24 52.61
CA VAL A 341 65.71 1.92 51.69
C VAL A 341 67.15 1.48 51.98
N GLN A 342 67.86 1.05 50.95
CA GLN A 342 69.24 0.60 51.01
C GLN A 342 70.13 1.57 50.26
N ALA A 343 71.37 1.74 50.72
CA ALA A 343 72.38 2.52 50.05
C ALA A 343 72.86 1.87 48.75
N SER A 344 73.25 2.71 47.77
CA SER A 344 73.86 2.29 46.51
C SER A 344 73.02 1.27 45.72
N LYS A 345 71.69 1.45 45.71
CA LYS A 345 70.75 0.59 44.98
C LYS A 345 70.03 1.33 43.85
N THR A 346 69.67 0.54 42.84
CA THR A 346 68.72 0.92 41.78
C THR A 346 67.34 0.39 42.14
N TYR A 347 66.37 1.29 42.19
CA TYR A 347 64.97 0.98 42.42
C TYR A 347 64.21 1.18 41.11
N PHE A 348 63.69 0.09 40.56
CA PHE A 348 62.92 0.09 39.32
C PHE A 348 61.49 0.49 39.61
N LEU A 349 60.99 1.49 38.89
CA LEU A 349 59.64 2.01 39.04
C LEU A 349 58.68 1.22 38.15
N TYR A 350 57.72 0.58 38.79
CA TYR A 350 56.63 -0.14 38.15
C TYR A 350 55.31 0.56 38.38
N VAL A 351 54.48 0.58 37.34
CA VAL A 351 53.07 0.94 37.47
C VAL A 351 52.24 -0.31 37.78
N ILE A 352 51.29 -0.19 38.69
CA ILE A 352 50.36 -1.25 39.07
C ILE A 352 48.92 -0.79 38.84
N ARG A 353 48.03 -1.76 38.65
CA ARG A 353 46.60 -1.54 38.43
C ARG A 353 45.77 -2.38 39.38
N LYS A 354 44.62 -1.87 39.80
CA LYS A 354 43.62 -2.68 40.49
C LYS A 354 42.69 -3.32 39.46
N PRO A 355 42.54 -4.66 39.39
CA PRO A 355 41.71 -5.31 38.39
C PRO A 355 40.23 -4.91 38.44
N SER A 356 39.71 -4.57 39.63
CA SER A 356 38.29 -4.30 39.88
C SER A 356 37.78 -2.99 39.28
N ASP A 357 38.60 -1.94 39.29
CA ASP A 357 38.18 -0.59 38.93
C ASP A 357 39.18 0.14 37.99
N GLY A 358 40.33 -0.47 37.69
CA GLY A 358 41.35 0.12 36.83
C GLY A 358 42.20 1.21 37.48
N THR A 359 42.04 1.45 38.80
CA THR A 359 42.87 2.42 39.54
C THR A 359 44.33 2.09 39.34
N THR A 360 45.13 3.12 39.03
CA THR A 360 46.55 3.01 38.77
C THR A 360 47.35 3.64 39.89
N ASP A 361 48.42 2.96 40.32
CA ASP A 361 49.37 3.47 41.31
C ASP A 361 50.78 2.95 40.97
N PHE A 362 51.77 3.27 41.80
CA PHE A 362 53.16 2.95 41.56
C PHE A 362 53.80 2.21 42.74
N VAL A 363 54.78 1.40 42.39
CA VAL A 363 55.62 0.63 43.30
C VAL A 363 57.04 0.61 42.76
N MET A 364 58.02 0.64 43.64
CA MET A 364 59.43 0.51 43.34
C MET A 364 59.97 -0.80 43.90
N SER A 365 60.75 -1.50 43.09
CA SER A 365 61.35 -2.80 43.45
C SER A 365 62.85 -2.80 43.20
N LEU A 366 63.57 -3.64 43.94
CA LEU A 366 64.94 -4.02 43.61
C LEU A 366 65.02 -5.03 42.45
N SER A 367 63.89 -5.67 42.11
CA SER A 367 63.79 -6.55 40.96
C SER A 367 63.75 -5.75 39.67
N GLY A 368 64.60 -6.09 38.70
CA GLY A 368 64.54 -5.57 37.33
C GLY A 368 63.46 -6.22 36.45
N SER A 369 62.70 -7.18 36.98
CA SER A 369 61.59 -7.84 36.29
C SER A 369 60.29 -7.74 37.08
N GLU A 370 59.18 -7.58 36.35
CA GLU A 370 57.80 -7.50 36.84
C GLU A 370 57.42 -8.74 37.67
N ALA A 371 57.94 -9.92 37.32
CA ALA A 371 57.65 -11.17 38.03
C ALA A 371 58.17 -11.18 39.47
N GLY A 372 59.20 -10.37 39.77
CA GLY A 372 59.78 -10.23 41.11
C GLY A 372 59.17 -9.12 41.95
N VAL A 373 58.21 -8.35 41.43
CA VAL A 373 57.60 -7.22 42.14
C VAL A 373 56.53 -7.73 43.12
N THR A 374 56.68 -7.38 44.39
CA THR A 374 55.63 -7.63 45.39
C THR A 374 54.58 -6.53 45.30
N LYS A 375 53.32 -6.90 45.13
CA LYS A 375 52.21 -5.97 44.90
C LYS A 375 51.20 -6.01 46.04
N PRO A 376 50.55 -4.89 46.40
CA PRO A 376 49.51 -4.89 47.42
C PRO A 376 48.36 -5.85 47.06
N VAL A 377 47.66 -6.36 48.07
CA VAL A 377 46.52 -7.27 47.86
C VAL A 377 45.47 -6.62 46.95
N GLY A 378 45.03 -7.36 45.93
CA GLY A 378 44.06 -6.88 44.95
C GLY A 378 44.66 -6.03 43.83
N TRP A 379 45.98 -5.93 43.70
CA TRP A 379 46.66 -5.23 42.60
C TRP A 379 47.37 -6.20 41.66
N GLU A 380 47.58 -5.78 40.43
CA GLU A 380 48.34 -6.48 39.39
C GLU A 380 49.52 -5.62 38.89
N CYS A 381 50.64 -6.27 38.61
CA CYS A 381 51.80 -5.72 37.89
C CYS A 381 51.91 -6.51 36.59
N LEU A 382 51.80 -5.85 35.45
CA LEU A 382 51.68 -6.49 34.14
C LEU A 382 53.00 -6.41 33.38
N SER A 383 53.23 -7.30 32.41
CA SER A 383 54.42 -7.23 31.55
C SER A 383 54.57 -5.84 30.92
N GLY A 384 55.80 -5.30 30.92
CA GLY A 384 56.11 -4.00 30.35
C GLY A 384 55.82 -2.81 31.27
N SER A 385 55.31 -3.04 32.49
CA SER A 385 54.90 -1.96 33.43
C SER A 385 56.06 -1.18 34.04
N ARG A 386 57.32 -1.46 33.66
CA ARG A 386 58.48 -0.70 34.11
C ARG A 386 58.52 0.64 33.37
N VAL A 387 58.31 1.72 34.11
CA VAL A 387 58.15 3.08 33.55
C VAL A 387 59.31 4.02 33.85
N GLY A 388 60.26 3.57 34.69
CA GLY A 388 61.48 4.31 34.99
C GLY A 388 62.28 3.64 36.10
N LEU A 389 63.20 4.39 36.69
CA LEU A 389 63.99 3.97 37.84
C LEU A 389 64.49 5.18 38.61
N ILE A 390 64.93 4.94 39.83
CA ILE A 390 65.73 5.88 40.62
C ILE A 390 66.93 5.14 41.22
N ILE A 391 67.94 5.89 41.64
CA ILE A 391 69.11 5.35 42.34
C ILE A 391 69.32 6.05 43.68
N THR A 392 69.96 5.35 44.60
CA THR A 392 70.36 5.87 45.91
C THR A 392 71.87 5.95 46.03
N ASN A 393 72.38 6.97 46.72
CA ASN A 393 73.80 7.12 46.98
C ASN A 393 74.26 6.22 48.16
N SER A 394 75.53 6.35 48.57
CA SER A 394 76.11 5.57 49.68
C SER A 394 75.48 5.85 51.06
N SER A 395 74.71 6.92 51.20
CA SER A 395 73.93 7.24 52.40
C SER A 395 72.47 6.80 52.32
N GLY A 396 72.04 6.15 51.23
CA GLY A 396 70.64 5.75 51.03
C GLY A 396 69.72 6.88 50.57
N ASN A 397 70.26 8.07 50.26
CA ASN A 397 69.50 9.19 49.74
C ASN A 397 69.31 9.05 48.23
N ILE A 398 68.15 9.46 47.72
CA ILE A 398 67.89 9.55 46.28
C ILE A 398 68.90 10.50 45.66
N VAL A 399 69.57 10.05 44.59
CA VAL A 399 70.48 10.91 43.81
C VAL A 399 69.65 11.95 43.07
N PRO A 400 69.95 13.25 43.18
CA PRO A 400 69.29 14.30 42.39
C PRO A 400 69.32 14.00 40.89
N PHE A 401 68.16 14.12 40.24
CA PHE A 401 68.03 13.86 38.82
C PHE A 401 66.90 14.68 38.16
N TRP A 402 67.03 14.90 36.86
CA TRP A 402 66.02 15.45 35.98
C TRP A 402 65.81 14.50 34.81
N GLN A 403 64.56 14.12 34.56
CA GLN A 403 64.24 13.18 33.49
C GLN A 403 63.38 13.83 32.42
N THR A 404 63.79 13.67 31.17
CA THR A 404 63.01 14.01 29.98
C THR A 404 62.89 12.75 29.14
N GLY A 405 61.66 12.27 28.94
CA GLY A 405 61.46 10.99 28.24
C GLY A 405 62.19 9.86 28.95
N ASN A 406 63.10 9.19 28.25
CA ASN A 406 63.95 8.12 28.76
C ASN A 406 65.37 8.58 29.16
N GLU A 407 65.68 9.87 28.97
CA GLU A 407 66.96 10.45 29.34
C GLU A 407 66.92 10.98 30.76
N VAL A 408 67.83 10.49 31.60
CA VAL A 408 67.98 10.91 32.99
C VAL A 408 69.30 11.65 33.13
N ASN A 409 69.23 12.90 33.55
CA ASN A 409 70.38 13.74 33.86
C ASN A 409 70.55 13.80 35.37
N THR A 410 71.80 13.76 35.83
CA THR A 410 72.15 13.98 37.24
C THR A 410 73.13 15.12 37.37
N ASP A 411 73.44 15.52 38.60
CA ASP A 411 74.67 16.28 38.82
C ASP A 411 75.89 15.50 38.32
N THR A 412 76.96 16.22 38.02
CA THR A 412 78.24 15.63 37.63
C THR A 412 78.89 14.99 38.85
N TYR A 413 78.95 13.66 38.88
CA TYR A 413 79.60 12.90 39.94
C TYR A 413 80.95 12.36 39.48
N ALA A 414 81.97 12.50 40.33
CA ALA A 414 83.27 11.91 40.09
C ALA A 414 83.18 10.38 40.13
N TRP A 415 83.69 9.74 39.09
CA TRP A 415 83.88 8.30 39.05
C TRP A 415 85.26 7.94 39.62
N PHE A 416 86.34 8.44 39.00
CA PHE A 416 87.70 8.30 39.51
C PHE A 416 88.63 9.29 38.81
N THR A 417 89.77 9.56 39.44
CA THR A 417 90.92 10.21 38.82
C THR A 417 92.09 9.25 38.84
N ALA A 418 92.83 9.14 37.74
CA ALA A 418 93.99 8.29 37.63
C ALA A 418 95.22 9.09 37.20
N SER A 419 96.29 8.97 37.98
CA SER A 419 97.66 9.45 37.67
C SER A 419 98.62 8.29 37.38
N ALA A 420 98.07 7.11 37.09
CA ALA A 420 98.78 5.92 36.66
C ALA A 420 97.93 5.17 35.62
N SER A 421 98.53 4.24 34.88
CA SER A 421 97.81 3.43 33.90
C SER A 421 96.78 2.53 34.59
N VAL A 422 95.53 2.61 34.15
CA VAL A 422 94.41 1.83 34.71
C VAL A 422 93.60 1.26 33.55
N GLN A 423 93.22 -0.01 33.63
CA GLN A 423 92.32 -0.62 32.65
C GLN A 423 91.42 -1.65 33.32
N GLY A 424 90.22 -1.86 32.79
CA GLY A 424 89.31 -2.87 33.31
C GLY A 424 87.85 -2.44 33.28
N LEU A 425 86.96 -3.39 33.59
CA LEU A 425 85.58 -3.10 33.95
C LEU A 425 85.53 -2.48 35.35
N ALA A 426 84.80 -1.37 35.48
CA ALA A 426 84.50 -0.78 36.77
C ALA A 426 83.10 -0.15 36.74
N ILE A 427 82.45 -0.07 37.90
CA ILE A 427 81.13 0.55 38.04
C ILE A 427 81.34 2.04 38.33
N PRO A 428 80.79 2.95 37.52
CA PRO A 428 80.74 4.36 37.87
C PRO A 428 79.95 4.65 39.14
N SER A 429 80.30 5.71 39.85
CA SER A 429 79.51 6.19 40.99
C SER A 429 78.12 6.60 40.52
N ASN A 430 77.07 6.32 41.29
CA ASN A 430 75.71 6.82 41.02
C ASN A 430 75.19 6.50 39.60
N VAL A 431 75.33 5.25 39.15
CA VAL A 431 74.70 4.77 37.91
C VAL A 431 73.79 3.57 38.18
N PRO A 432 72.84 3.28 37.27
CA PRO A 432 71.95 2.14 37.42
C PRO A 432 72.70 0.79 37.38
N VAL A 433 72.28 -0.14 38.24
CA VAL A 433 72.74 -1.53 38.32
C VAL A 433 71.50 -2.44 38.25
N GLY A 434 71.64 -3.59 37.59
CA GLY A 434 70.54 -4.53 37.33
C GLY A 434 69.92 -4.38 35.94
N LEU A 435 70.40 -3.43 35.13
CA LEU A 435 70.06 -3.26 33.73
C LEU A 435 71.22 -2.61 32.96
N SER A 436 71.20 -2.76 31.64
CA SER A 436 72.10 -2.06 30.74
C SER A 436 71.47 -0.71 30.33
N VAL A 437 72.24 0.37 30.43
CA VAL A 437 71.86 1.74 30.04
C VAL A 437 73.02 2.41 29.33
N ASP A 438 72.74 3.46 28.56
CA ASP A 438 73.80 4.29 27.98
C ASP A 438 74.15 5.40 28.97
N ILE A 439 75.28 5.25 29.67
CA ILE A 439 75.77 6.19 30.70
C ILE A 439 76.45 7.36 30.01
N TRP A 440 76.13 8.58 30.46
CA TRP A 440 76.79 9.79 29.98
C TRP A 440 78.07 10.04 30.77
N VAL A 441 79.20 10.07 30.06
CA VAL A 441 80.54 10.17 30.65
C VAL A 441 81.24 11.41 30.14
N LEU A 442 81.94 12.09 31.05
CA LEU A 442 82.86 13.17 30.75
C LEU A 442 84.28 12.78 31.20
N ILE A 443 85.26 13.04 30.35
CA ILE A 443 86.67 12.74 30.59
C ILE A 443 87.46 14.03 30.45
N ASP A 444 88.15 14.41 31.53
CA ASP A 444 89.12 15.49 31.53
C ASP A 444 90.53 14.92 31.63
N THR A 445 91.42 15.30 30.73
CA THR A 445 92.83 14.94 30.77
C THR A 445 93.69 16.18 30.99
N VAL A 446 94.73 16.05 31.80
CA VAL A 446 95.67 17.13 32.14
C VAL A 446 97.10 16.60 32.05
N VAL A 447 97.97 17.38 31.40
CA VAL A 447 99.43 17.21 31.44
C VAL A 447 100.09 18.46 32.02
N ALA A 448 101.17 18.29 32.79
CA ALA A 448 101.76 19.33 33.65
C ALA A 448 103.15 19.82 33.20
N SER A 449 103.82 19.13 32.28
CA SER A 449 105.17 19.47 31.81
C SER A 449 105.44 18.92 30.42
N MET A 450 106.46 19.47 29.73
CA MET A 450 106.86 19.05 28.38
C MET A 450 107.10 17.53 28.26
N GLY A 451 106.78 16.98 27.09
CA GLY A 451 107.00 15.56 26.78
C GLY A 451 105.99 14.60 27.42
N GLN A 452 104.93 15.13 28.03
CA GLN A 452 103.90 14.34 28.67
C GLN A 452 102.71 14.03 27.75
N ASP A 453 102.08 12.88 27.99
CA ASP A 453 100.89 12.41 27.28
C ASP A 453 99.94 11.77 28.29
N CYS A 454 98.67 12.12 28.18
CA CYS A 454 97.59 11.56 29.00
C CYS A 454 96.42 11.21 28.07
N ILE A 455 95.95 9.97 28.14
CA ILE A 455 94.78 9.52 27.39
C ILE A 455 93.81 8.84 28.35
N GLY A 456 92.54 9.23 28.24
CA GLY A 456 91.41 8.61 28.92
C GLY A 456 90.40 8.11 27.90
N ILE A 457 89.94 6.88 28.08
CA ILE A 457 89.03 6.20 27.17
C ILE A 457 87.94 5.51 27.98
N VAL A 458 86.69 5.66 27.51
CA VAL A 458 85.57 4.83 27.92
C VAL A 458 84.93 4.17 26.69
N SER A 459 84.61 2.90 26.85
CA SER A 459 83.90 2.08 25.88
C SER A 459 82.80 1.27 26.58
N ASP A 460 81.89 0.72 25.78
CA ASP A 460 80.86 -0.20 26.23
C ASP A 460 81.46 -1.39 27.00
N ALA A 461 80.73 -1.84 28.02
CA ALA A 461 81.17 -2.97 28.83
C ALA A 461 81.37 -4.28 28.04
N ALA A 462 80.61 -4.47 26.96
CA ALA A 462 80.73 -5.64 26.08
C ALA A 462 81.98 -5.57 25.17
N ALA A 463 82.54 -4.38 24.94
CA ALA A 463 83.69 -4.13 24.09
C ALA A 463 85.03 -4.19 24.86
N ALA A 464 85.13 -5.08 25.87
CA ALA A 464 86.12 -5.10 26.94
C ALA A 464 87.61 -5.34 26.54
N ASN A 465 88.03 -5.09 25.29
CA ASN A 465 89.41 -5.25 24.82
C ASN A 465 89.85 -4.19 23.79
N TYR A 466 89.18 -3.03 23.76
CA TYR A 466 89.43 -2.01 22.73
C TYR A 466 90.66 -1.15 23.08
N THR A 467 91.78 -1.42 22.41
CA THR A 467 93.03 -0.63 22.45
C THR A 467 92.90 0.67 21.64
N THR A 468 93.93 1.51 21.62
CA THR A 468 93.99 2.85 20.97
C THR A 468 93.65 2.89 19.48
N GLY A 469 93.42 1.77 18.81
CA GLY A 469 93.11 1.68 17.37
C GLY A 469 91.64 1.40 17.03
N ALA A 470 90.76 1.21 18.02
CA ALA A 470 89.40 0.73 17.80
C ALA A 470 88.35 1.84 18.04
N PRO A 471 87.11 1.74 17.52
CA PRO A 471 86.09 2.77 17.74
C PRO A 471 85.76 2.89 19.23
N HIS A 472 86.00 4.08 19.80
CA HIS A 472 85.68 4.40 21.19
C HIS A 472 84.49 5.31 21.27
N HIS A 473 83.72 5.18 22.34
CA HIS A 473 82.55 6.02 22.56
C HIS A 473 82.95 7.38 23.10
N VAL A 474 83.90 7.40 24.04
CA VAL A 474 84.50 8.65 24.54
C VAL A 474 86.01 8.47 24.64
N ARG A 475 86.75 9.37 24.01
CA ARG A 475 88.21 9.42 24.06
C ARG A 475 88.61 10.87 24.28
N CYS A 476 89.40 11.10 25.32
CA CYS A 476 90.06 12.37 25.57
C CYS A 476 91.56 12.16 25.66
N ARG A 477 92.35 13.08 25.08
CA ARG A 477 93.80 13.03 25.13
C ARG A 477 94.34 14.44 25.24
N SER A 478 95.32 14.62 26.13
CA SER A 478 96.11 15.85 26.23
C SER A 478 97.57 15.51 26.04
N ARG A 479 98.28 16.36 25.28
CA ARG A 479 99.69 16.14 24.96
C ARG A 479 100.41 17.49 24.88
N SER A 480 101.42 17.67 25.71
CA SER A 480 102.22 18.90 25.68
C SER A 480 103.37 18.76 24.67
N GLY A 481 103.46 19.70 23.73
CA GLY A 481 104.71 20.01 23.02
C GLY A 481 105.68 20.83 23.90
N ASN A 482 106.80 21.29 23.31
CA ASN A 482 107.82 22.08 23.99
C ASN A 482 107.34 23.50 24.38
N ASP A 483 106.25 23.77 25.15
CA ASP A 483 106.15 25.00 25.99
C ASP A 483 104.84 25.22 26.80
N TYR A 484 103.78 24.40 26.71
CA TYR A 484 102.56 24.67 27.49
C TYR A 484 101.88 23.41 28.08
N PRO A 485 101.33 23.50 29.33
CA PRO A 485 100.41 22.50 29.85
C PRO A 485 99.14 22.47 28.98
N ASP A 486 98.68 21.27 28.65
CA ASP A 486 97.53 21.03 27.78
C ASP A 486 96.42 20.33 28.59
N GLN A 487 95.18 20.72 28.33
CA GLN A 487 93.98 20.15 28.96
C GLN A 487 92.95 19.86 27.88
N GLY A 488 92.35 18.68 27.97
CA GLY A 488 91.34 18.21 27.05
C GLY A 488 90.11 17.78 27.82
N ALA A 489 88.93 18.05 27.25
CA ALA A 489 87.67 17.55 27.74
C ALA A 489 86.92 16.85 26.60
N ALA A 490 86.35 15.68 26.88
CA ALA A 490 85.48 14.98 25.94
C ALA A 490 84.28 14.41 26.68
N ALA A 491 83.11 14.44 26.04
CA ALA A 491 81.88 13.86 26.58
C ALA A 491 81.23 12.95 25.55
N GLY A 492 80.53 11.93 26.03
CA GLY A 492 79.75 11.02 25.19
C GLY A 492 79.15 9.88 25.99
N LYS A 493 78.43 8.98 25.30
CA LYS A 493 77.63 7.93 25.94
C LYS A 493 78.27 6.56 25.74
N ALA A 494 78.38 5.77 26.82
CA ALA A 494 78.86 4.40 26.78
C ALA A 494 77.87 3.45 27.47
N ARG A 495 77.61 2.29 26.86
CA ARG A 495 76.67 1.30 27.33
C ARG A 495 77.24 0.45 28.45
N SER A 496 76.55 0.46 29.58
CA SER A 496 76.85 -0.42 30.71
C SER A 496 76.42 -1.86 30.44
N ASN A 497 77.02 -2.83 31.14
CA ASN A 497 76.41 -4.16 31.25
C ASN A 497 75.35 -4.17 32.37
N ALA A 498 74.68 -5.30 32.58
CA ALA A 498 73.67 -5.45 33.64
C ALA A 498 74.22 -5.21 35.06
N ASN A 499 75.54 -5.28 35.27
CA ASN A 499 76.18 -4.97 36.55
C ASN A 499 76.49 -3.46 36.70
N GLY A 500 76.10 -2.62 35.74
CA GLY A 500 76.39 -1.19 35.73
C GLY A 500 77.85 -0.85 35.40
N GLN A 501 78.64 -1.81 34.91
CA GLN A 501 80.06 -1.59 34.62
C GLN A 501 80.24 -0.92 33.26
N LEU A 502 81.34 -0.17 33.11
CA LEU A 502 81.87 0.30 31.83
C LEU A 502 83.33 -0.16 31.70
N TRP A 503 83.81 -0.29 30.45
CA TRP A 503 85.23 -0.49 30.21
C TRP A 503 85.95 0.85 30.22
N ARG A 504 86.96 0.97 31.09
CA ARG A 504 87.82 2.17 31.17
C ARG A 504 89.24 1.83 30.80
N TYR A 505 89.93 2.79 30.21
CA TYR A 505 91.36 2.75 29.98
C TYR A 505 91.96 4.14 30.20
N VAL A 506 93.05 4.18 30.96
CA VAL A 506 93.89 5.36 31.18
C VAL A 506 95.32 4.96 30.91
N ALA A 507 96.03 5.79 30.14
CA ALA A 507 97.47 5.75 30.07
C ALA A 507 98.05 7.14 30.29
N VAL A 508 99.11 7.20 31.10
CA VAL A 508 99.84 8.41 31.43
C VAL A 508 101.34 8.16 31.31
N THR A 509 102.10 9.16 30.89
CA THR A 509 103.56 9.06 30.82
C THR A 509 104.25 9.43 32.15
N SER A 510 103.54 10.05 33.09
CA SER A 510 104.07 10.38 34.43
C SER A 510 102.95 10.56 35.46
N ALA A 511 103.30 10.56 36.75
CA ALA A 511 102.38 10.81 37.85
C ALA A 511 101.89 12.28 37.95
N ALA A 512 102.49 13.19 37.19
CA ALA A 512 102.05 14.59 37.08
C ALA A 512 100.90 14.76 36.07
N CYS A 513 100.63 13.74 35.25
CA CYS A 513 99.46 13.69 34.38
C CYS A 513 98.25 13.14 35.15
N SER A 514 97.05 13.56 34.78
CA SER A 514 95.84 12.95 35.33
C SER A 514 94.72 12.86 34.31
N ALA A 515 93.95 11.78 34.38
CA ALA A 515 92.67 11.64 33.70
C ALA A 515 91.56 11.51 34.75
N SER A 516 90.62 12.44 34.75
CA SER A 516 89.44 12.46 35.62
C SER A 516 88.21 12.07 34.83
N PHE A 517 87.43 11.14 35.38
CA PHE A 517 86.23 10.61 34.77
C PHE A 517 85.03 10.98 35.62
N PHE A 518 83.99 11.48 34.98
CA PHE A 518 82.76 11.88 35.62
C PHE A 518 81.56 11.25 34.92
N VAL A 519 80.46 11.15 35.63
CA VAL A 519 79.16 10.75 35.09
C VAL A 519 78.12 11.81 35.37
N CYS A 520 77.24 12.04 34.40
CA CYS A 520 76.23 13.11 34.46
C CYS A 520 74.82 12.63 34.07
N GLY A 521 74.60 11.31 33.99
CA GLY A 521 73.29 10.75 33.68
C GLY A 521 73.36 9.44 32.91
N TRP A 522 72.21 9.00 32.43
CA TRP A 522 72.06 7.83 31.56
C TRP A 522 70.82 7.92 30.69
N TYR A 523 70.76 7.09 29.65
CA TYR A 523 69.58 6.85 28.83
C TYR A 523 69.07 5.43 29.03
N ASP A 524 67.82 5.30 29.49
CA ASP A 524 67.15 4.02 29.68
C ASP A 524 66.30 3.64 28.46
N TYR A 525 66.92 2.93 27.52
CA TYR A 525 66.25 2.47 26.31
C TYR A 525 65.27 1.31 26.53
N THR A 526 65.23 0.73 27.75
CA THR A 526 64.37 -0.42 28.04
C THR A 526 62.95 0.01 28.44
N CYS A 527 62.71 1.31 28.65
CA CYS A 527 61.37 1.87 28.83
C CYS A 527 60.68 2.08 27.48
N LYS A 528 59.52 1.45 27.25
CA LYS A 528 58.73 1.58 26.00
C LYS A 528 57.90 2.88 25.95
N ARG A 529 58.52 4.01 26.27
CA ARG A 529 57.88 5.32 26.30
C ARG A 529 57.72 5.85 24.87
N LEU A 530 56.51 6.28 24.50
CA LEU A 530 56.26 6.96 23.22
C LEU A 530 56.60 8.45 23.37
N PHE A 531 57.25 8.98 22.34
CA PHE A 531 57.78 10.34 22.29
C PHE A 531 58.85 10.55 23.38
N ALA A 532 60.07 10.10 23.06
CA ALA A 532 61.27 10.32 23.86
C ALA A 532 61.77 11.76 23.72
#